data_AF-A0A557RQ03-F1
#
_entry.id   AF-A0A557RQ03-F1
#
_cell.length_a   1.000
_cell.length_b   1.000
_cell.length_c   1.000
_cell.angle_alpha   90.00
_cell.angle_beta   90.00
_cell.angle_gamma   90.00
#
_symmetry.space_group_name_H-M   'P 1'
#
loop_
_entity.id
_entity.type
_entity.pdbx_description
1 polymer ?
#
loop_
_entity_poly.entity_id
_entity_poly.type
_entity_poly.pdbx_seq_one_letter_code
_entity_poly.pdbx_strand_id
1 'polypeptide(L)'
;MVPFKVYTQRDLDKIEPLQKLSEAMRFEMKVVSSVLPFRVNQYVIDELIDWDNVPADPMFQLTFPQRGMLSAEHYDTIAKLIQDGADKATLAAAVNEVRQALNPHPADQMEMNMPVDDEGNRLDGIQHKYRETVLFFPSQGQTCHAYCTFCFRWAQFVGDKELRIAASEASTLHDYLKEHTEVTDLLFTGGDPMVMKTKHLAAYLEPLLEPEFDHIQTIRIGTKALTFWPHRFLGAEDAGELIDLLTRMVRAGKHVAVMGHYNHWKEMDTDAARAAIRAIRSTGAVIRAQGPLIAHINDDPDVWAKMWKMQVKLGIIPYYMFVERDTGARGYFEVPLDRAWEIYREAMQQVSGLARTARGPSMSASPGKVEVQGVTEINGEKVFVLRFIQGRNPDWIQRPFFAKYNPDATWLHHLEPAFGEEKFFFEDEYEAIRDERIDAAQA
;
A
#
# COMPACT_ATOMS: atom_id res chain seq x y z
N MET A 1 -3.50 29.52 -6.20
CA MET A 1 -3.76 28.25 -5.49
C MET A 1 -4.49 27.34 -6.48
N VAL A 2 -3.94 26.17 -6.80
CA VAL A 2 -4.62 25.22 -7.69
C VAL A 2 -5.76 24.58 -6.87
N PRO A 3 -7.04 24.72 -7.27
CA PRO A 3 -8.14 24.18 -6.48
C PRO A 3 -8.10 22.65 -6.50
N PHE A 4 -8.24 22.03 -5.32
CA PHE A 4 -8.36 20.58 -5.22
C PHE A 4 -9.77 20.14 -5.60
N LYS A 5 -9.96 19.69 -6.84
CA LYS A 5 -11.22 19.18 -7.38
C LYS A 5 -11.18 17.65 -7.50
N VAL A 6 -12.15 16.98 -6.89
CA VAL A 6 -12.25 15.52 -6.79
C VAL A 6 -13.49 15.02 -7.53
N TYR A 7 -13.35 13.85 -8.15
CA TYR A 7 -14.40 13.09 -8.80
C TYR A 7 -14.53 11.73 -8.13
N THR A 8 -15.77 11.27 -7.99
CA THR A 8 -16.10 9.94 -7.44
C THR A 8 -16.90 9.14 -8.47
N GLN A 9 -17.35 7.93 -8.09
CA GLN A 9 -18.21 7.10 -8.94
C GLN A 9 -19.41 7.90 -9.51
N ARG A 10 -19.98 8.80 -8.71
CA ARG A 10 -21.16 9.61 -9.08
C ARG A 10 -20.85 10.70 -10.11
N ASP A 11 -19.57 10.94 -10.38
CA ASP A 11 -19.10 12.04 -11.22
C ASP A 11 -18.39 11.53 -12.49
N LEU A 12 -18.43 10.23 -12.79
CA LEU A 12 -17.81 9.66 -14.00
C LEU A 12 -18.27 10.42 -15.27
N ASP A 13 -19.56 10.70 -15.39
CA ASP A 13 -20.12 11.43 -16.54
C ASP A 13 -19.69 12.91 -16.60
N LYS A 14 -19.10 13.45 -15.52
CA LYS A 14 -18.60 14.83 -15.46
C LYS A 14 -17.10 14.93 -15.79
N ILE A 15 -16.41 13.81 -15.95
CA ILE A 15 -15.00 13.80 -16.35
C ILE A 15 -14.96 13.93 -17.88
N GLU A 16 -14.62 15.13 -18.36
CA GLU A 16 -14.68 15.48 -19.78
C GLU A 16 -13.89 14.52 -20.69
N PRO A 17 -12.64 14.12 -20.38
CA PRO A 17 -11.92 13.17 -21.22
C PRO A 17 -12.61 11.80 -21.37
N LEU A 18 -13.38 11.34 -20.38
CA LEU A 18 -14.11 10.07 -20.48
C LEU A 18 -15.19 10.10 -21.56
N GLN A 19 -15.71 11.28 -21.92
CA GLN A 19 -16.74 11.42 -22.96
C GLN A 19 -16.23 11.05 -24.36
N LYS A 20 -14.90 10.99 -24.54
CA LYS A 20 -14.26 10.53 -25.78
C LYS A 20 -14.18 9.00 -25.88
N LEU A 21 -14.40 8.28 -24.77
CA LEU A 21 -14.37 6.83 -24.73
C LEU A 21 -15.71 6.23 -25.20
N SER A 22 -15.65 4.98 -25.65
CA SER A 22 -16.85 4.26 -26.08
C SER A 22 -17.87 4.14 -24.95
N GLU A 23 -19.16 4.07 -25.32
CA GLU A 23 -20.24 3.80 -24.35
C GLU A 23 -20.00 2.50 -23.58
N ALA A 24 -19.45 1.48 -24.23
CA ALA A 24 -19.09 0.22 -23.62
C ALA A 24 -18.04 0.39 -22.50
N MET A 25 -16.94 1.12 -22.76
CA MET A 25 -15.90 1.37 -21.74
C MET A 25 -16.44 2.19 -20.57
N ARG A 26 -17.26 3.21 -20.84
CA ARG A 26 -17.90 4.01 -19.77
C ARG A 26 -18.85 3.16 -18.92
N PHE A 27 -19.58 2.24 -19.55
CA PHE A 27 -20.44 1.30 -18.84
C PHE A 27 -19.62 0.32 -17.99
N GLU A 28 -18.53 -0.24 -18.51
CA GLU A 28 -17.60 -1.10 -17.78
C GLU A 28 -17.05 -0.39 -16.53
N MET A 29 -16.63 0.87 -16.65
CA MET A 29 -16.19 1.68 -15.50
C MET A 29 -17.30 1.84 -14.46
N LYS A 30 -18.54 2.09 -14.90
CA LYS A 30 -19.69 2.24 -14.00
C LYS A 30 -19.99 0.95 -13.23
N VAL A 31 -19.89 -0.20 -13.89
CA VAL A 31 -20.07 -1.52 -13.26
C VAL A 31 -18.99 -1.74 -12.20
N VAL A 32 -17.72 -1.61 -12.57
CA VAL A 32 -16.60 -1.91 -11.66
C VAL A 32 -16.55 -0.93 -10.49
N SER A 33 -16.77 0.37 -10.73
CA SER A 33 -16.81 1.39 -9.67
C SER A 33 -18.01 1.30 -8.74
N SER A 34 -19.01 0.46 -9.04
CA SER A 34 -20.09 0.15 -8.10
C SER A 34 -19.65 -0.86 -7.04
N VAL A 35 -18.71 -1.74 -7.39
CA VAL A 35 -18.11 -2.74 -6.49
C VAL A 35 -16.88 -2.15 -5.80
N LEU A 36 -15.88 -1.71 -6.56
CA LEU A 36 -14.62 -1.19 -6.03
C LEU A 36 -14.65 0.33 -5.91
N PRO A 37 -14.09 0.93 -4.84
CA PRO A 37 -14.15 2.36 -4.62
C PRO A 37 -13.37 3.13 -5.69
N PHE A 38 -13.97 4.20 -6.21
CA PHE A 38 -13.33 5.09 -7.19
C PHE A 38 -13.25 6.52 -6.67
N ARG A 39 -12.07 7.11 -6.79
CA ARG A 39 -11.78 8.51 -6.48
C ARG A 39 -10.58 8.97 -7.29
N VAL A 40 -10.73 10.07 -8.02
CA VAL A 40 -9.63 10.71 -8.76
C VAL A 40 -9.74 12.22 -8.61
N ASN A 41 -8.66 12.96 -8.82
CA ASN A 41 -8.68 14.42 -8.78
C ASN A 41 -8.21 15.01 -10.11
N GLN A 42 -8.51 16.30 -10.29
CA GLN A 42 -8.24 17.01 -11.53
C GLN A 42 -6.74 17.00 -11.92
N TYR A 43 -5.82 17.13 -10.95
CA TYR A 43 -4.39 17.08 -11.23
C TYR A 43 -3.96 15.73 -11.81
N VAL A 44 -4.50 14.62 -11.30
CA VAL A 44 -4.22 13.29 -11.86
C VAL A 44 -4.72 13.19 -13.31
N ILE A 45 -5.94 13.68 -13.56
CA ILE A 45 -6.57 13.65 -14.90
C ILE A 45 -5.75 14.46 -15.92
N ASP A 46 -5.28 15.64 -15.51
CA ASP A 46 -4.66 16.60 -16.43
C ASP A 46 -3.15 16.39 -16.61
N GLU A 47 -2.45 15.99 -15.53
CA GLU A 47 -0.98 16.02 -15.51
C GLU A 47 -0.33 14.62 -15.61
N LEU A 48 -1.07 13.56 -15.28
CA LEU A 48 -0.49 12.20 -15.24
C LEU A 48 -0.97 11.31 -16.38
N ILE A 49 -2.21 11.49 -16.85
CA ILE A 49 -2.82 10.58 -17.83
C ILE A 49 -2.54 11.06 -19.25
N ASP A 50 -1.92 10.17 -20.02
CA ASP A 50 -1.82 10.32 -21.46
C ASP A 50 -3.10 9.77 -22.11
N TRP A 51 -4.06 10.67 -22.39
CA TRP A 51 -5.37 10.30 -22.92
C TRP A 51 -5.33 9.73 -24.35
N ASP A 52 -4.25 9.97 -25.09
CA ASP A 52 -4.08 9.41 -26.44
C ASP A 52 -3.64 7.94 -26.41
N ASN A 53 -3.18 7.45 -25.26
CA ASN A 53 -2.77 6.06 -25.04
C ASN A 53 -3.78 5.26 -24.18
N VAL A 54 -4.96 5.79 -23.89
CA VAL A 54 -5.99 5.08 -23.11
C VAL A 54 -6.62 3.95 -23.97
N PRO A 55 -6.81 2.73 -23.43
CA PRO A 55 -6.65 2.33 -22.02
C PRO A 55 -5.25 1.85 -21.62
N ALA A 56 -4.28 1.76 -22.53
CA ALA A 56 -2.93 1.27 -22.25
C ALA A 56 -2.06 2.21 -21.40
N ASP A 57 -2.48 3.46 -21.14
CA ASP A 57 -1.73 4.37 -20.29
C ASP A 57 -1.65 3.84 -18.83
N PRO A 58 -0.45 3.72 -18.25
CA PRO A 58 -0.28 3.16 -16.91
C PRO A 58 -0.90 4.03 -15.81
N MET A 59 -1.04 5.36 -16.00
CA MET A 59 -1.66 6.22 -14.99
C MET A 59 -3.19 6.10 -15.03
N PHE A 60 -3.75 5.90 -16.22
CA PHE A 60 -5.15 5.51 -16.39
C PHE A 60 -5.42 4.14 -15.75
N GLN A 61 -4.62 3.12 -16.05
CA GLN A 61 -4.73 1.78 -15.43
C GLN A 61 -4.63 1.83 -13.90
N LEU A 62 -3.78 2.72 -13.37
CA LEU A 62 -3.57 2.91 -11.94
C LEU A 62 -4.74 3.59 -11.22
N THR A 63 -5.56 4.39 -11.93
CA THR A 63 -6.54 5.30 -11.29
C THR A 63 -7.98 5.14 -11.75
N PHE A 64 -8.22 4.50 -12.90
CA PHE A 64 -9.56 4.28 -13.46
C PHE A 64 -9.96 2.80 -13.44
N PRO A 65 -11.23 2.48 -13.09
CA PRO A 65 -11.70 1.10 -13.07
C PRO A 65 -11.64 0.44 -14.45
N GLN A 66 -11.22 -0.82 -14.49
CA GLN A 66 -11.10 -1.62 -15.70
C GLN A 66 -12.01 -2.85 -15.59
N ARG A 67 -12.59 -3.30 -16.71
CA ARG A 67 -13.47 -4.47 -16.77
C ARG A 67 -12.87 -5.69 -16.04
N GLY A 68 -11.60 -5.98 -16.30
CA GLY A 68 -10.91 -7.16 -15.78
C GLY A 68 -10.67 -7.17 -14.27
N MET A 69 -10.91 -6.06 -13.57
CA MET A 69 -10.79 -5.97 -12.11
C MET A 69 -11.84 -6.80 -11.35
N LEU A 70 -12.86 -7.31 -12.06
CA LEU A 70 -13.81 -8.28 -11.55
C LEU A 70 -13.71 -9.55 -12.41
N SER A 71 -13.96 -10.72 -11.81
CA SER A 71 -14.16 -11.96 -12.58
C SER A 71 -15.33 -11.79 -13.55
N ALA A 72 -15.33 -12.56 -14.64
CA ALA A 72 -16.41 -12.50 -15.63
C ALA A 72 -17.80 -12.70 -14.98
N GLU A 73 -17.90 -13.67 -14.06
CA GLU A 73 -19.12 -13.95 -13.31
C GLU A 73 -19.59 -12.77 -12.43
N HIS A 74 -18.68 -12.19 -11.63
CA HIS A 74 -19.00 -11.05 -10.78
C HIS A 74 -19.38 -9.83 -11.63
N TYR A 75 -18.63 -9.57 -12.71
CA TYR A 75 -18.91 -8.47 -13.63
C TYR A 75 -20.30 -8.62 -14.26
N ASP A 76 -20.59 -9.77 -14.86
CA ASP A 76 -21.84 -10.01 -15.60
C ASP A 76 -23.06 -9.91 -14.67
N THR A 77 -22.94 -10.40 -13.44
CA THR A 77 -23.98 -10.28 -12.39
C THR A 77 -24.33 -8.82 -12.12
N ILE A 78 -23.33 -7.98 -11.85
CA ILE A 78 -23.55 -6.56 -11.53
C ILE A 78 -23.99 -5.78 -12.77
N ALA A 79 -23.39 -6.05 -13.93
CA ALA A 79 -23.72 -5.42 -15.20
C ALA A 79 -25.21 -5.64 -15.55
N LYS A 80 -25.70 -6.87 -15.40
CA LYS A 80 -27.09 -7.22 -15.65
C LYS A 80 -28.05 -6.46 -14.73
N LEU A 81 -27.78 -6.43 -13.42
CA LEU A 81 -28.61 -5.68 -12.46
C LEU A 81 -28.70 -4.19 -12.80
N ILE A 82 -27.59 -3.59 -13.25
CA ILE A 82 -27.57 -2.18 -13.67
C ILE A 82 -28.37 -1.98 -14.98
N GLN A 83 -28.26 -2.89 -15.95
CA GLN A 83 -29.00 -2.83 -17.22
C GLN A 83 -30.51 -3.01 -17.03
N ASP A 84 -30.90 -3.94 -16.17
CA ASP A 84 -32.30 -4.25 -15.85
C ASP A 84 -32.94 -3.17 -14.96
N GLY A 85 -32.17 -2.19 -14.48
CA GLY A 85 -32.65 -1.10 -13.64
C GLY A 85 -33.07 -1.56 -12.24
N ALA A 86 -32.35 -2.54 -11.67
CA ALA A 86 -32.61 -3.05 -10.33
C ALA A 86 -32.61 -1.94 -9.27
N ASP A 87 -33.43 -2.11 -8.23
CA ASP A 87 -33.47 -1.16 -7.13
C ASP A 87 -32.16 -1.14 -6.33
N LYS A 88 -31.98 -0.08 -5.53
CA LYS A 88 -30.73 0.15 -4.78
C LYS A 88 -30.42 -0.94 -3.76
N ALA A 89 -31.43 -1.54 -3.13
CA ALA A 89 -31.22 -2.57 -2.11
C ALA A 89 -30.77 -3.88 -2.76
N THR A 90 -31.40 -4.27 -3.86
CA THR A 90 -31.02 -5.44 -4.65
C THR A 90 -29.59 -5.31 -5.18
N LEU A 91 -29.24 -4.16 -5.77
CA LEU A 91 -27.87 -3.91 -6.24
C LEU A 91 -26.85 -3.91 -5.10
N ALA A 92 -27.18 -3.30 -3.95
CA ALA A 92 -26.28 -3.25 -2.81
C ALA A 92 -26.00 -4.63 -2.21
N ALA A 93 -27.00 -5.52 -2.16
CA ALA A 93 -26.84 -6.89 -1.70
C ALA A 93 -25.87 -7.68 -2.60
N ALA A 94 -26.07 -7.63 -3.91
CA ALA A 94 -25.17 -8.29 -4.87
C ALA A 94 -23.75 -7.71 -4.84
N VAL A 95 -23.61 -6.39 -4.74
CA VAL A 95 -22.30 -5.73 -4.55
C VAL A 95 -21.61 -6.21 -3.27
N ASN A 96 -22.35 -6.37 -2.17
CA ASN A 96 -21.78 -6.83 -0.91
C ASN A 96 -21.29 -8.29 -1.01
N GLU A 97 -22.06 -9.16 -1.65
CA GLU A 97 -21.66 -10.55 -1.90
C GLU A 97 -20.35 -10.62 -2.71
N VAL A 98 -20.27 -9.86 -3.81
CA VAL A 98 -19.03 -9.76 -4.60
C VAL A 98 -17.88 -9.25 -3.73
N ARG A 99 -18.08 -8.20 -2.93
CA ARG A 99 -17.03 -7.64 -2.05
C ARG A 99 -16.49 -8.64 -1.04
N GLN A 100 -17.34 -9.48 -0.46
CA GLN A 100 -16.90 -10.53 0.48
C GLN A 100 -16.01 -11.57 -0.21
N ALA A 101 -16.32 -11.90 -1.47
CA ALA A 101 -15.49 -12.81 -2.27
C ALA A 101 -14.12 -12.21 -2.68
N LEU A 102 -13.90 -10.90 -2.53
CA LEU A 102 -12.65 -10.21 -2.89
C LEU A 102 -11.65 -10.09 -1.72
N ASN A 103 -11.78 -10.92 -0.67
CA ASN A 103 -10.87 -10.97 0.48
C ASN A 103 -10.58 -9.57 1.10
N PRO A 104 -11.56 -8.90 1.73
CA PRO A 104 -11.42 -7.50 2.19
C PRO A 104 -10.35 -7.26 3.26
N HIS A 105 -9.93 -8.30 3.99
CA HIS A 105 -8.94 -8.22 5.08
C HIS A 105 -7.84 -9.28 4.93
N PRO A 106 -6.86 -9.05 4.04
CA PRO A 106 -5.81 -10.04 3.83
C PRO A 106 -4.80 -10.09 4.99
N ALA A 107 -4.32 -11.29 5.30
CA ALA A 107 -3.24 -11.58 6.26
C ALA A 107 -3.57 -11.24 7.72
N ASP A 108 -4.77 -11.60 8.17
CA ASP A 108 -5.22 -11.58 9.58
C ASP A 108 -4.96 -10.23 10.27
N GLN A 109 -5.17 -9.14 9.52
CA GLN A 109 -4.75 -7.82 9.96
C GLN A 109 -5.53 -7.32 11.17
N MET A 110 -6.79 -7.72 11.30
CA MET A 110 -7.67 -7.28 12.38
C MET A 110 -7.56 -8.17 13.60
N GLU A 111 -7.16 -9.43 13.41
CA GLU A 111 -7.11 -10.46 14.43
C GLU A 111 -5.75 -10.49 15.13
N MET A 112 -4.65 -10.38 14.38
CA MET A 112 -3.31 -10.67 14.90
C MET A 112 -2.44 -9.44 15.18
N ASN A 113 -2.85 -8.25 14.73
CA ASN A 113 -1.98 -7.07 14.78
C ASN A 113 -2.52 -5.95 15.68
N MET A 114 -3.79 -6.01 16.06
CA MET A 114 -4.43 -5.00 16.92
C MET A 114 -4.11 -5.32 18.38
N PRO A 115 -3.42 -4.43 19.13
CA PRO A 115 -3.21 -4.64 20.55
C PRO A 115 -4.51 -4.42 21.34
N VAL A 116 -4.55 -4.97 22.55
CA VAL A 116 -5.62 -4.76 23.54
C VAL A 116 -5.08 -3.99 24.75
N ASP A 117 -5.94 -3.28 25.44
CA ASP A 117 -5.62 -2.68 26.75
C ASP A 117 -5.73 -3.69 27.90
N ASP A 118 -5.44 -3.25 29.13
CA ASP A 118 -5.52 -4.07 30.35
C ASP A 118 -6.93 -4.61 30.64
N GLU A 119 -7.96 -4.01 30.05
CA GLU A 119 -9.36 -4.44 30.18
C GLU A 119 -9.79 -5.39 29.05
N GLY A 120 -8.89 -5.71 28.10
CA GLY A 120 -9.17 -6.56 26.94
C GLY A 120 -9.80 -5.81 25.76
N ASN A 121 -9.97 -4.49 25.83
CA ASN A 121 -10.54 -3.72 24.73
C ASN A 121 -9.52 -3.53 23.62
N ARG A 122 -9.95 -3.66 22.37
CA ARG A 122 -9.09 -3.41 21.20
C ARG A 122 -8.72 -1.94 21.09
N LEU A 123 -7.44 -1.68 20.85
CA LEU A 123 -6.91 -0.35 20.58
C LEU A 123 -7.01 -0.02 19.10
N ASP A 124 -8.17 0.52 18.71
CA ASP A 124 -8.46 0.89 17.33
C ASP A 124 -7.42 1.86 16.75
N GLY A 125 -7.03 1.61 15.49
CA GLY A 125 -6.06 2.42 14.77
C GLY A 125 -4.60 2.19 15.15
N ILE A 126 -4.28 1.22 16.01
CA ILE A 126 -2.91 0.79 16.30
C ILE A 126 -2.70 -0.63 15.78
N GLN A 127 -1.59 -0.85 15.08
CA GLN A 127 -1.09 -2.20 14.79
C GLN A 127 0.33 -2.37 15.31
N HIS A 128 0.57 -3.41 16.11
CA HIS A 128 1.89 -3.73 16.66
C HIS A 128 2.27 -5.19 16.33
N LYS A 129 2.71 -5.40 15.09
CA LYS A 129 3.09 -6.73 14.59
C LYS A 129 4.54 -7.12 14.91
N TYR A 130 5.45 -6.16 14.93
CA TYR A 130 6.89 -6.37 15.13
C TYR A 130 7.34 -5.54 16.32
N ARG A 131 8.18 -6.12 17.18
CA ARG A 131 8.62 -5.54 18.45
C ARG A 131 9.01 -4.06 18.37
N GLU A 132 9.76 -3.68 17.34
CA GLU A 132 10.30 -2.33 17.21
C GLU A 132 9.40 -1.36 16.45
N THR A 133 8.32 -1.84 15.81
CA THR A 133 7.53 -1.07 14.85
C THR A 133 6.04 -1.08 15.18
N VAL A 134 5.50 0.12 15.41
CA VAL A 134 4.06 0.38 15.50
C VAL A 134 3.57 1.07 14.24
N LEU A 135 2.42 0.63 13.73
CA LEU A 135 1.67 1.31 12.69
C LEU A 135 0.50 2.05 13.33
N PHE A 136 0.34 3.31 12.98
CA PHE A 136 -0.79 4.12 13.41
C PHE A 136 -1.65 4.55 12.22
N PHE A 137 -2.96 4.48 12.41
CA PHE A 137 -3.97 4.73 11.40
C PHE A 137 -4.87 5.90 11.85
N PRO A 138 -4.51 7.15 11.55
CA PRO A 138 -5.32 8.30 11.92
C PRO A 138 -6.68 8.25 11.23
N SER A 139 -7.78 8.50 11.96
CA SER A 139 -9.13 8.55 11.37
C SER A 139 -9.28 9.60 10.27
N GLN A 140 -8.63 10.75 10.40
CA GLN A 140 -8.65 11.81 9.38
C GLN A 140 -7.79 11.45 8.16
N GLY A 141 -6.95 10.41 8.25
CA GLY A 141 -6.12 9.85 7.18
C GLY A 141 -6.74 8.66 6.45
N GLN A 142 -8.00 8.30 6.74
CA GLN A 142 -8.71 7.14 6.15
C GLN A 142 -9.31 7.44 4.77
N THR A 143 -8.60 8.22 3.97
CA THR A 143 -8.90 8.44 2.55
C THR A 143 -7.61 8.86 1.84
N CYS A 144 -7.67 9.00 0.52
CA CYS A 144 -6.52 9.35 -0.31
C CYS A 144 -6.89 10.50 -1.27
N HIS A 145 -5.88 11.19 -1.81
CA HIS A 145 -6.11 12.22 -2.84
C HIS A 145 -6.68 11.63 -4.15
N ALA A 146 -6.38 10.36 -4.43
CA ALA A 146 -7.01 9.49 -5.42
C ALA A 146 -6.86 8.04 -4.94
N TYR A 147 -7.67 7.11 -5.45
CA TYR A 147 -7.57 5.68 -5.11
C TYR A 147 -6.81 4.92 -6.19
N CYS A 148 -5.86 4.08 -5.75
CA CYS A 148 -5.23 3.10 -6.64
C CYS A 148 -6.24 2.00 -6.96
N THR A 149 -6.30 1.57 -8.21
CA THR A 149 -7.15 0.45 -8.66
C THR A 149 -6.78 -0.89 -8.02
N PHE A 150 -5.50 -1.07 -7.67
CA PHE A 150 -4.95 -2.24 -6.96
C PHE A 150 -4.96 -2.10 -5.42
N CYS A 151 -5.64 -1.10 -4.85
CA CYS A 151 -5.46 -0.76 -3.43
C CYS A 151 -5.86 -1.92 -2.50
N PHE A 152 -4.89 -2.50 -1.79
CA PHE A 152 -5.16 -3.58 -0.84
C PHE A 152 -5.97 -3.18 0.40
N ARG A 153 -6.24 -1.88 0.59
CA ARG A 153 -7.06 -1.32 1.67
C ARG A 153 -8.42 -0.84 1.18
N TRP A 154 -8.85 -1.26 -0.01
CA TRP A 154 -10.08 -0.80 -0.65
C TRP A 154 -11.32 -0.93 0.26
N ALA A 155 -11.37 -1.98 1.10
CA ALA A 155 -12.45 -2.22 2.06
C ALA A 155 -12.68 -1.04 3.03
N GLN A 156 -11.63 -0.30 3.38
CA GLN A 156 -11.75 0.87 4.28
C GLN A 156 -12.50 2.04 3.62
N PHE A 157 -12.61 2.05 2.29
CA PHE A 157 -13.18 3.15 1.51
C PHE A 157 -14.61 2.88 1.02
N VAL A 158 -15.17 1.69 1.26
CA VAL A 158 -16.52 1.35 0.77
C VAL A 158 -17.67 1.88 1.65
N GLY A 159 -17.33 2.56 2.75
CA GLY A 159 -18.31 3.23 3.62
C GLY A 159 -18.79 2.38 4.80
N ASP A 160 -18.34 1.14 4.90
CA ASP A 160 -18.54 0.31 6.08
C ASP A 160 -17.65 0.80 7.22
N LYS A 161 -18.22 0.94 8.43
CA LYS A 161 -17.47 1.36 9.62
C LYS A 161 -16.74 0.20 10.28
N GLU A 162 -17.25 -1.02 10.17
CA GLU A 162 -16.66 -2.22 10.78
C GLU A 162 -15.35 -2.60 10.08
N LEU A 163 -15.20 -2.26 8.81
CA LEU A 163 -13.99 -2.53 8.02
C LEU A 163 -12.88 -1.47 8.20
N ARG A 164 -13.08 -0.46 9.06
CA ARG A 164 -12.10 0.62 9.29
C ARG A 164 -11.19 0.32 10.46
N ILE A 165 -9.90 0.54 10.26
CA ILE A 165 -8.88 0.46 11.32
C ILE A 165 -8.43 1.91 11.57
N ALA A 166 -9.02 2.59 12.54
CA ALA A 166 -8.77 4.02 12.73
C ALA A 166 -8.95 4.53 14.16
N ALA A 167 -7.99 5.30 14.64
CA ALA A 167 -8.07 5.99 15.93
C ALA A 167 -8.64 7.40 15.77
N SER A 168 -9.56 7.79 16.65
CA SER A 168 -10.07 9.18 16.72
C SER A 168 -9.20 10.07 17.61
N GLU A 169 -8.61 9.52 18.66
CA GLU A 169 -7.90 10.27 19.70
C GLU A 169 -6.38 10.10 19.59
N ALA A 170 -5.64 11.19 19.78
CA ALA A 170 -4.18 11.18 19.80
C ALA A 170 -3.63 10.53 21.08
N SER A 171 -4.34 10.68 22.20
CA SER A 171 -3.94 10.14 23.50
C SER A 171 -3.78 8.62 23.47
N THR A 172 -4.66 7.90 22.77
CA THR A 172 -4.55 6.42 22.65
C THR A 172 -3.20 5.98 22.10
N LEU A 173 -2.67 6.68 21.08
CA LEU A 173 -1.34 6.41 20.56
C LEU A 173 -0.26 6.74 21.58
N HIS A 174 -0.35 7.92 22.19
CA HIS A 174 0.68 8.41 23.11
C HIS A 174 0.77 7.56 24.37
N ASP A 175 -0.36 7.16 24.94
CA ASP A 175 -0.41 6.30 26.13
C ASP A 175 0.16 4.91 25.81
N TYR A 176 -0.22 4.33 24.66
CA TYR A 176 0.38 3.07 24.19
C TYR A 176 1.90 3.16 24.04
N LEU A 177 2.41 4.23 23.41
CA LEU A 177 3.84 4.38 23.19
C LEU A 177 4.63 4.63 24.49
N LYS A 178 4.01 5.20 25.54
CA LYS A 178 4.67 5.35 26.86
C LYS A 178 4.92 4.00 27.52
N GLU A 179 4.01 3.06 27.34
CA GLU A 179 4.10 1.72 27.94
C GLU A 179 5.04 0.81 27.13
N HIS A 180 5.09 0.99 25.81
CA HIS A 180 5.85 0.15 24.88
C HIS A 180 7.20 0.76 24.46
N THR A 181 8.15 0.80 25.40
CA THR A 181 9.48 1.41 25.18
C THR A 181 10.41 0.62 24.25
N GLU A 182 10.06 -0.61 23.91
CA GLU A 182 10.72 -1.42 22.86
C GLU A 182 10.48 -0.87 21.45
N VAL A 183 9.45 -0.04 21.27
CA VAL A 183 9.09 0.57 19.99
C VAL A 183 10.07 1.68 19.67
N THR A 184 10.66 1.65 18.48
CA THR A 184 11.61 2.69 18.04
C THR A 184 11.25 3.30 16.69
N ASP A 185 10.34 2.66 15.94
CA ASP A 185 9.84 3.07 14.62
C ASP A 185 8.31 3.19 14.66
N LEU A 186 7.81 4.41 14.44
CA LEU A 186 6.39 4.70 14.32
C LEU A 186 6.04 5.00 12.86
N LEU A 187 5.13 4.23 12.27
CA LEU A 187 4.65 4.40 10.89
C LEU A 187 3.21 4.90 10.85
N PHE A 188 3.02 6.16 10.42
CA PHE A 188 1.71 6.69 10.07
C PHE A 188 1.27 6.14 8.71
N THR A 189 0.10 5.52 8.67
CA THR A 189 -0.46 4.88 7.47
C THR A 189 -2.01 4.85 7.51
N GLY A 190 -2.66 4.00 6.71
CA GLY A 190 -4.11 3.96 6.53
C GLY A 190 -4.47 4.16 5.06
N GLY A 191 -5.27 5.18 4.75
CA GLY A 191 -5.37 5.69 3.38
C GLY A 191 -4.10 6.44 3.01
N ASP A 192 -4.07 7.73 3.32
CA ASP A 192 -2.91 8.60 3.14
C ASP A 192 -2.89 9.68 4.24
N PRO A 193 -2.03 9.55 5.26
CA PRO A 193 -1.83 10.56 6.30
C PRO A 193 -1.64 11.99 5.78
N MET A 194 -1.09 12.18 4.58
CA MET A 194 -0.86 13.53 4.03
C MET A 194 -2.12 14.17 3.45
N VAL A 195 -3.26 13.48 3.40
CA VAL A 195 -4.57 14.13 3.15
C VAL A 195 -5.01 14.98 4.35
N MET A 196 -4.51 14.67 5.55
CA MET A 196 -4.87 15.41 6.75
C MET A 196 -4.36 16.86 6.69
N LYS A 197 -5.16 17.76 7.24
CA LYS A 197 -4.69 19.11 7.59
C LYS A 197 -3.52 19.00 8.55
N THR A 198 -2.53 19.87 8.39
CA THR A 198 -1.28 19.86 9.13
C THR A 198 -1.48 19.89 10.64
N LYS A 199 -2.47 20.64 11.13
CA LYS A 199 -2.82 20.66 12.56
C LYS A 199 -3.12 19.27 13.16
N HIS A 200 -3.68 18.34 12.37
CA HIS A 200 -3.95 16.98 12.86
C HIS A 200 -2.66 16.16 12.90
N LEU A 201 -1.80 16.27 11.88
CA LEU A 201 -0.47 15.67 11.91
C LEU A 201 0.35 16.19 13.10
N ALA A 202 0.32 17.51 13.35
CA ALA A 202 1.00 18.14 14.48
C ALA A 202 0.53 17.57 15.82
N ALA A 203 -0.79 17.42 16.02
CA ALA A 203 -1.34 16.85 17.24
C ALA A 203 -0.85 15.43 17.55
N TYR A 204 -0.52 14.63 16.53
CA TYR A 204 0.08 13.30 16.74
C TYR A 204 1.60 13.35 16.91
N LEU A 205 2.30 14.23 16.19
CA LEU A 205 3.76 14.22 16.06
C LEU A 205 4.47 15.08 17.09
N GLU A 206 3.95 16.26 17.43
CA GLU A 206 4.61 17.20 18.34
C GLU A 206 4.79 16.63 19.76
N PRO A 207 3.82 15.88 20.34
CA PRO A 207 4.04 15.26 21.65
C PRO A 207 5.20 14.27 21.67
N LEU A 208 5.57 13.68 20.53
CA LEU A 208 6.71 12.76 20.43
C LEU A 208 8.08 13.44 20.60
N LEU A 209 8.10 14.77 20.80
CA LEU A 209 9.29 15.55 21.12
C LEU A 209 9.59 15.60 22.62
N GLU A 210 8.65 15.17 23.47
CA GLU A 210 8.87 15.14 24.92
C GLU A 210 9.79 13.97 25.33
N PRO A 211 10.55 14.09 26.45
CA PRO A 211 11.56 13.11 26.85
C PRO A 211 11.03 11.69 27.05
N GLU A 212 9.77 11.51 27.47
CA GLU A 212 9.18 10.19 27.62
C GLU A 212 9.02 9.42 26.29
N PHE A 213 9.16 10.10 25.14
CA PHE A 213 9.14 9.50 23.82
C PHE A 213 10.53 9.45 23.15
N ASP A 214 11.60 9.58 23.93
CA ASP A 214 12.97 9.50 23.42
C ASP A 214 13.24 8.16 22.73
N HIS A 215 12.64 7.04 23.14
CA HIS A 215 12.76 5.74 22.47
C HIS A 215 12.23 5.75 21.03
N ILE A 216 11.30 6.63 20.69
CA ILE A 216 10.78 6.79 19.32
C ILE A 216 11.81 7.54 18.48
N GLN A 217 12.69 6.80 17.81
CA GLN A 217 13.80 7.33 17.01
C GLN A 217 13.36 7.68 15.58
N THR A 218 12.50 6.84 15.00
CA THR A 218 12.11 6.94 13.59
C THR A 218 10.62 7.20 13.46
N ILE A 219 10.27 8.18 12.64
CA ILE A 219 8.89 8.49 12.26
C ILE A 219 8.78 8.33 10.75
N ARG A 220 7.96 7.38 10.32
CA ARG A 220 7.66 7.12 8.92
C ARG A 220 6.26 7.60 8.58
N ILE A 221 6.10 8.21 7.42
CA ILE A 221 4.79 8.67 6.94
C ILE A 221 4.55 8.07 5.55
N GLY A 222 3.68 7.06 5.49
CA GLY A 222 3.20 6.47 4.24
C GLY A 222 2.39 7.49 3.45
N THR A 223 2.74 7.75 2.19
CA THR A 223 1.95 8.69 1.38
C THR A 223 2.04 8.41 -0.11
N LYS A 224 0.93 8.64 -0.81
CA LYS A 224 0.89 8.73 -2.27
C LYS A 224 0.60 10.16 -2.75
N ALA A 225 0.54 11.13 -1.83
CA ALA A 225 0.35 12.55 -2.14
C ALA A 225 1.46 13.12 -3.04
N LEU A 226 2.70 12.61 -2.95
CA LEU A 226 3.77 12.98 -3.87
C LEU A 226 3.48 12.63 -5.34
N THR A 227 2.60 11.66 -5.60
CA THR A 227 2.05 11.37 -6.92
C THR A 227 0.74 12.13 -7.12
N PHE A 228 -0.25 11.89 -6.26
CA PHE A 228 -1.63 12.25 -6.54
C PHE A 228 -1.99 13.70 -6.22
N TRP A 229 -1.21 14.39 -5.38
CA TRP A 229 -1.42 15.79 -5.05
C TRP A 229 -0.15 16.46 -4.50
N PRO A 230 0.91 16.67 -5.32
CA PRO A 230 2.17 17.24 -4.85
C PRO A 230 2.00 18.64 -4.23
N HIS A 231 0.94 19.36 -4.60
CA HIS A 231 0.58 20.64 -4.01
C HIS A 231 0.35 20.58 -2.50
N ARG A 232 0.12 19.40 -1.91
CA ARG A 232 0.11 19.23 -0.44
C ARG A 232 1.37 19.79 0.24
N PHE A 233 2.51 19.76 -0.46
CA PHE A 233 3.82 20.19 0.06
C PHE A 233 4.26 21.57 -0.44
N LEU A 234 3.49 22.22 -1.33
CA LEU A 234 3.91 23.45 -2.01
C LEU A 234 2.85 24.54 -2.10
N GLY A 235 1.58 24.17 -2.33
CA GLY A 235 0.54 25.09 -2.78
C GLY A 235 -0.80 24.95 -2.07
N ALA A 236 -0.96 23.96 -1.18
CA ALA A 236 -2.06 23.91 -0.23
C ALA A 236 -1.94 25.06 0.79
N GLU A 237 -3.07 25.48 1.36
CA GLU A 237 -3.16 26.58 2.33
C GLU A 237 -2.20 26.39 3.52
N ASP A 238 -2.05 25.17 4.00
CA ASP A 238 -1.22 24.78 5.14
C ASP A 238 0.08 24.06 4.74
N ALA A 239 0.51 24.20 3.48
CA ALA A 239 1.73 23.56 2.99
C ALA A 239 2.99 24.05 3.74
N GLY A 240 3.07 25.35 4.03
CA GLY A 240 4.19 25.93 4.80
C GLY A 240 4.28 25.34 6.20
N GLU A 241 3.15 25.25 6.91
CA GLU A 241 3.07 24.64 8.25
C GLU A 241 3.55 23.18 8.22
N LEU A 242 3.23 22.42 7.16
CA LEU A 242 3.69 21.03 7.04
C LEU A 242 5.21 20.97 6.91
N ILE A 243 5.81 21.81 6.07
CA ILE A 243 7.27 21.88 5.89
C ILE A 243 7.94 22.28 7.21
N ASP A 244 7.37 23.22 7.95
CA ASP A 244 7.87 23.64 9.28
C ASP A 244 7.75 22.53 10.32
N LEU A 245 6.64 21.78 10.34
CA LEU A 245 6.47 20.61 11.20
C LEU A 245 7.55 19.56 10.94
N LEU A 246 7.73 19.15 9.68
CA LEU A 246 8.77 18.18 9.32
C LEU A 246 10.17 18.66 9.71
N THR A 247 10.46 19.95 9.50
CA THR A 247 11.75 20.56 9.89
C THR A 247 11.96 20.51 11.40
N ARG A 248 10.93 20.81 12.21
CA ARG A 248 11.01 20.73 13.68
C ARG A 248 11.29 19.30 14.15
N MET A 249 10.58 18.31 13.61
CA MET A 249 10.80 16.90 13.95
C MET A 249 12.25 16.46 13.68
N VAL A 250 12.79 16.82 12.51
CA VAL A 250 14.18 16.50 12.14
C VAL A 250 15.18 17.23 13.03
N ARG A 251 14.97 18.52 13.30
CA ARG A 251 15.87 19.32 14.16
C ARG A 251 15.89 18.84 15.60
N ALA A 252 14.79 18.25 16.08
CA ALA A 252 14.72 17.63 17.39
C ALA A 252 15.44 16.26 17.46
N GLY A 253 16.07 15.82 16.37
CA GLY A 253 16.87 14.58 16.34
C GLY A 253 16.11 13.34 15.88
N LYS A 254 14.82 13.45 15.53
CA LYS A 254 14.05 12.31 14.99
C LYS A 254 14.45 12.03 13.54
N HIS A 255 14.57 10.75 13.19
CA HIS A 255 14.69 10.34 11.79
C HIS A 255 13.31 10.35 11.12
N VAL A 256 13.03 11.38 10.31
CA VAL A 256 11.77 11.48 9.57
C VAL A 256 11.92 10.93 8.16
N ALA A 257 11.13 9.89 7.84
CA ALA A 257 11.10 9.29 6.52
C ALA A 257 9.70 9.41 5.87
N VAL A 258 9.63 10.15 4.77
CA VAL A 258 8.43 10.16 3.90
C VAL A 258 8.50 8.93 2.99
N MET A 259 7.57 8.01 3.20
CA MET A 259 7.50 6.74 2.47
C MET A 259 6.63 6.95 1.23
N GLY A 260 7.26 7.39 0.13
CA GLY A 260 6.60 7.66 -1.14
C GLY A 260 6.14 6.38 -1.83
N HIS A 261 4.89 6.34 -2.26
CA HIS A 261 4.34 5.21 -2.99
C HIS A 261 4.34 5.47 -4.51
N TYR A 262 5.26 4.81 -5.23
CA TYR A 262 5.42 4.94 -6.68
C TYR A 262 5.26 3.58 -7.38
N ASN A 263 4.60 3.59 -8.53
CA ASN A 263 4.37 2.43 -9.38
C ASN A 263 5.02 2.62 -10.76
N HIS A 264 5.07 3.86 -11.28
CA HIS A 264 5.63 4.16 -12.59
C HIS A 264 6.44 5.47 -12.54
N TRP A 265 7.45 5.60 -13.40
CA TRP A 265 8.33 6.78 -13.44
C TRP A 265 7.58 8.08 -13.80
N LYS A 266 6.49 8.00 -14.58
CA LYS A 266 5.63 9.16 -14.94
C LYS A 266 5.13 9.92 -13.71
N GLU A 267 4.91 9.24 -12.59
CA GLU A 267 4.43 9.84 -11.34
C GLU A 267 5.39 10.89 -10.75
N MET A 268 6.67 10.85 -11.13
CA MET A 268 7.69 11.80 -10.69
C MET A 268 8.07 12.83 -11.77
N ASP A 269 7.46 12.75 -12.95
CA ASP A 269 7.92 13.53 -14.12
C ASP A 269 7.41 14.97 -14.12
N THR A 270 6.31 15.24 -13.44
CA THR A 270 5.72 16.58 -13.34
C THR A 270 6.59 17.55 -12.55
N ASP A 271 6.52 18.83 -12.91
CA ASP A 271 7.23 19.89 -12.19
C ASP A 271 6.78 20.00 -10.72
N ALA A 272 5.48 19.82 -10.47
CA ALA A 272 4.90 19.82 -9.13
C ALA A 272 5.46 18.69 -8.26
N ALA A 273 5.54 17.46 -8.77
CA ALA A 273 6.14 16.34 -8.05
C ALA A 273 7.61 16.59 -7.74
N ARG A 274 8.39 17.03 -8.75
CA ARG A 274 9.82 17.33 -8.58
C ARG A 274 10.06 18.46 -7.58
N ALA A 275 9.21 19.49 -7.56
CA ALA A 275 9.29 20.57 -6.59
C ALA A 275 8.93 20.11 -5.17
N ALA A 276 7.90 19.28 -5.01
CA ALA A 276 7.49 18.76 -3.71
C ALA A 276 8.58 17.87 -3.10
N ILE A 277 9.22 17.03 -3.92
CA ILE A 277 10.38 16.22 -3.52
C ILE A 277 11.52 17.11 -3.00
N ARG A 278 11.83 18.23 -3.69
CA ARG A 278 12.85 19.19 -3.23
C ARG A 278 12.47 19.85 -1.91
N ALA A 279 11.22 20.26 -1.76
CA ALA A 279 10.72 20.91 -0.54
C ALA A 279 10.84 19.98 0.68
N ILE A 280 10.37 18.73 0.57
CA ILE A 280 10.51 17.75 1.65
C ILE A 280 11.98 17.53 1.99
N ARG A 281 12.84 17.31 0.99
CA ARG A 281 14.27 17.07 1.23
C ARG A 281 14.98 18.26 1.90
N SER A 282 14.55 19.49 1.65
CA SER A 282 15.13 20.67 2.31
C SER A 282 14.87 20.74 3.82
N THR A 283 13.92 19.96 4.35
CA THR A 283 13.68 19.84 5.80
C THR A 283 14.72 18.97 6.51
N GLY A 284 15.50 18.19 5.75
CA GLY A 284 16.37 17.12 6.26
C GLY A 284 15.66 15.76 6.36
N ALA A 285 14.34 15.69 6.15
CA ALA A 285 13.64 14.42 6.02
C ALA A 285 14.13 13.63 4.80
N VAL A 286 14.17 12.31 4.92
CA VAL A 286 14.50 11.42 3.81
C VAL A 286 13.23 10.97 3.10
N ILE A 287 13.33 10.72 1.79
CA ILE A 287 12.23 10.09 1.04
C ILE A 287 12.68 8.68 0.67
N ARG A 288 11.90 7.68 1.08
CA ARG A 288 12.09 6.28 0.70
C ARG A 288 10.92 5.85 -0.17
N ALA A 289 11.17 5.16 -1.27
CA ALA A 289 10.13 4.76 -2.21
C ALA A 289 9.80 3.27 -2.17
N GLN A 290 8.51 2.97 -2.18
CA GLN A 290 7.99 1.62 -2.23
C GLN A 290 6.82 1.50 -3.20
N GLY A 291 6.61 0.32 -3.76
CA GLY A 291 5.45 0.04 -4.60
C GLY A 291 5.35 -1.44 -4.93
N PRO A 292 4.14 -1.95 -5.22
CA PRO A 292 3.97 -3.28 -5.74
C PRO A 292 4.33 -3.35 -7.24
N LEU A 293 4.82 -4.52 -7.63
CA LEU A 293 4.78 -5.01 -9.00
C LEU A 293 3.34 -5.40 -9.32
N ILE A 294 2.80 -4.87 -10.41
CA ILE A 294 1.42 -5.04 -10.85
C ILE A 294 1.36 -5.05 -12.38
N ALA A 295 0.59 -6.00 -12.91
CA ALA A 295 0.34 -6.13 -14.34
C ALA A 295 -0.26 -4.85 -14.93
N HIS A 296 -0.04 -4.62 -16.22
CA HIS A 296 -0.59 -3.49 -16.99
C HIS A 296 -0.03 -2.10 -16.62
N ILE A 297 0.84 -1.99 -15.61
CA ILE A 297 1.39 -0.71 -15.14
C ILE A 297 2.92 -0.76 -15.06
N ASN A 298 3.49 -1.76 -14.41
CA ASN A 298 4.94 -1.82 -14.17
C ASN A 298 5.53 -3.23 -14.18
N ASP A 299 4.88 -4.16 -14.86
CA ASP A 299 5.32 -5.54 -15.11
C ASP A 299 6.43 -5.65 -16.18
N ASP A 300 7.34 -4.67 -16.18
CA ASP A 300 8.45 -4.52 -17.13
C ASP A 300 9.74 -4.10 -16.38
N PRO A 301 10.85 -4.83 -16.55
CA PRO A 301 12.13 -4.49 -15.92
C PRO A 301 12.64 -3.09 -16.28
N ASP A 302 12.39 -2.61 -17.51
CA ASP A 302 12.85 -1.30 -17.97
C ASP A 302 12.10 -0.16 -17.26
N VAL A 303 10.81 -0.38 -16.95
CA VAL A 303 10.01 0.55 -16.15
C VAL A 303 10.57 0.69 -14.74
N TRP A 304 10.89 -0.42 -14.08
CA TRP A 304 11.51 -0.41 -12.74
C TRP A 304 12.91 0.21 -12.76
N ALA A 305 13.75 -0.16 -13.72
CA ALA A 305 15.09 0.40 -13.86
C ALA A 305 15.04 1.92 -14.08
N LYS A 306 14.14 2.40 -14.95
CA LYS A 306 13.92 3.83 -15.18
C LYS A 306 13.41 4.53 -13.93
N MET A 307 12.44 3.94 -13.24
CA MET A 307 11.87 4.48 -12.02
C MET A 307 12.91 4.60 -10.89
N TRP A 308 13.73 3.58 -10.63
CA TRP A 308 14.77 3.64 -9.61
C TRP A 308 15.90 4.61 -9.95
N LYS A 309 16.33 4.68 -11.22
CA LYS A 309 17.29 5.70 -11.68
C LYS A 309 16.76 7.11 -11.42
N MET A 310 15.47 7.33 -11.67
CA MET A 310 14.82 8.61 -11.44
C MET A 310 14.67 8.93 -9.95
N GLN A 311 14.30 7.97 -9.13
CA GLN A 311 14.27 8.10 -7.67
C GLN A 311 15.64 8.56 -7.15
N VAL A 312 16.71 7.84 -7.49
CA VAL A 312 18.09 8.19 -7.08
C VAL A 312 18.46 9.60 -7.55
N LYS A 313 18.17 9.95 -8.81
CA LYS A 313 18.43 11.30 -9.37
C LYS A 313 17.73 12.40 -8.56
N LEU A 314 16.53 12.14 -8.04
CA LEU A 314 15.76 13.09 -7.25
C LEU A 314 16.12 13.05 -5.75
N GLY A 315 17.02 12.17 -5.33
CA GLY A 315 17.43 11.96 -3.95
C GLY A 315 16.42 11.16 -3.12
N ILE A 316 15.62 10.33 -3.79
CA ILE A 316 14.73 9.34 -3.20
C ILE A 316 15.48 8.00 -3.12
N ILE A 317 15.35 7.29 -2.01
CA ILE A 317 15.99 5.99 -1.77
C ILE A 317 15.02 4.87 -2.17
N PRO A 318 15.32 4.06 -3.21
CA PRO A 318 14.54 2.86 -3.51
C PRO A 318 14.54 1.89 -2.32
N TYR A 319 13.36 1.49 -1.84
CA TYR A 319 13.21 0.74 -0.59
C TYR A 319 12.59 -0.65 -0.77
N TYR A 320 11.37 -0.73 -1.31
CA TYR A 320 10.70 -2.02 -1.53
C TYR A 320 10.06 -2.11 -2.91
N MET A 321 10.23 -3.27 -3.53
CA MET A 321 9.39 -3.79 -4.59
C MET A 321 8.54 -4.92 -3.98
N PHE A 322 7.26 -4.65 -3.78
CA PHE A 322 6.33 -5.61 -3.20
C PHE A 322 5.71 -6.49 -4.29
N VAL A 323 5.30 -7.69 -3.92
CA VAL A 323 4.31 -8.46 -4.65
C VAL A 323 2.93 -7.90 -4.29
N GLU A 324 2.01 -7.84 -5.25
CA GLU A 324 0.63 -7.44 -5.01
C GLU A 324 -0.06 -8.38 -4.02
N ARG A 325 -0.83 -7.83 -3.07
CA ARG A 325 -1.54 -8.62 -2.07
C ARG A 325 -2.77 -9.30 -2.65
N ASP A 326 -3.09 -10.45 -2.09
CA ASP A 326 -4.30 -11.21 -2.38
C ASP A 326 -5.58 -10.53 -1.84
N THR A 327 -6.06 -9.50 -2.53
CA THR A 327 -7.33 -8.80 -2.20
C THR A 327 -7.79 -7.92 -3.36
N GLY A 328 -9.09 -7.62 -3.40
CA GLY A 328 -9.65 -6.68 -4.36
C GLY A 328 -9.46 -7.17 -5.80
N ALA A 329 -8.93 -6.31 -6.66
CA ALA A 329 -8.73 -6.62 -8.07
C ALA A 329 -7.50 -7.49 -8.38
N ARG A 330 -7.00 -8.27 -7.41
CA ARG A 330 -5.77 -9.09 -7.52
C ARG A 330 -5.68 -9.88 -8.83
N GLY A 331 -6.75 -10.56 -9.25
CA GLY A 331 -6.73 -11.37 -10.48
C GLY A 331 -6.45 -10.57 -11.76
N TYR A 332 -6.58 -9.24 -11.74
CA TYR A 332 -6.24 -8.36 -12.85
C TYR A 332 -4.79 -7.87 -12.81
N PHE A 333 -4.17 -7.84 -11.63
CA PHE A 333 -2.88 -7.20 -11.40
C PHE A 333 -1.76 -8.17 -10.99
N GLU A 334 -2.10 -9.41 -10.65
CA GLU A 334 -1.11 -10.36 -10.15
C GLU A 334 -0.07 -10.77 -11.19
N VAL A 335 1.15 -10.99 -10.72
CA VAL A 335 2.28 -11.47 -11.53
C VAL A 335 2.85 -12.70 -10.82
N PRO A 336 3.06 -13.83 -11.53
CA PRO A 336 3.72 -15.01 -10.98
C PRO A 336 5.05 -14.69 -10.29
N LEU A 337 5.35 -15.38 -9.18
CA LEU A 337 6.51 -15.08 -8.34
C LEU A 337 7.84 -15.28 -9.08
N ASP A 338 7.91 -16.24 -9.99
CA ASP A 338 9.08 -16.45 -10.85
C ASP A 338 9.27 -15.28 -11.81
N ARG A 339 8.20 -14.83 -12.48
CA ARG A 339 8.22 -13.65 -13.33
C ARG A 339 8.53 -12.37 -12.56
N ALA A 340 8.00 -12.23 -11.35
CA ALA A 340 8.30 -11.11 -10.48
C ALA A 340 9.79 -11.04 -10.12
N TRP A 341 10.42 -12.19 -9.88
CA TRP A 341 11.85 -12.28 -9.63
C TRP A 341 12.67 -11.98 -10.88
N GLU A 342 12.26 -12.47 -12.05
CA GLU A 342 12.91 -12.15 -13.34
C GLU A 342 12.92 -10.64 -13.60
N ILE A 343 11.76 -9.98 -13.46
CA ILE A 343 11.62 -8.53 -13.64
C ILE A 343 12.54 -7.78 -12.67
N TYR A 344 12.54 -8.16 -11.40
CA TYR A 344 13.42 -7.56 -10.40
C TYR A 344 14.91 -7.75 -10.77
N ARG A 345 15.31 -8.97 -11.14
CA ARG A 345 16.70 -9.31 -11.51
C ARG A 345 17.15 -8.53 -12.73
N GLU A 346 16.34 -8.48 -13.78
CA GLU A 346 16.62 -7.75 -15.02
C GLU A 346 16.70 -6.24 -14.78
N ALA A 347 15.80 -5.68 -13.97
CA ALA A 347 15.89 -4.27 -13.57
C ALA A 347 17.17 -3.97 -12.78
N MET A 348 17.56 -4.87 -11.85
CA MET A 348 18.77 -4.72 -11.04
C MET A 348 20.07 -4.73 -11.86
N GLN A 349 20.10 -5.45 -12.99
CA GLN A 349 21.23 -5.46 -13.92
C GLN A 349 21.45 -4.09 -14.58
N GLN A 350 20.39 -3.30 -14.73
CA GLN A 350 20.43 -2.04 -15.46
C GLN A 350 20.76 -0.81 -14.60
N VAL A 351 20.83 -0.95 -13.28
CA VAL A 351 20.96 0.17 -12.34
C VAL A 351 22.27 0.13 -11.55
N SER A 352 22.69 1.29 -11.02
CA SER A 352 23.90 1.42 -10.19
C SER A 352 23.65 0.97 -8.75
N GLY A 353 24.72 0.79 -7.96
CA GLY A 353 24.63 0.34 -6.57
C GLY A 353 23.70 1.19 -5.67
N LEU A 354 23.57 2.49 -5.93
CA LEU A 354 22.64 3.36 -5.20
C LEU A 354 21.17 3.01 -5.41
N ALA A 355 20.83 2.45 -6.58
CA ALA A 355 19.48 1.99 -6.88
C ALA A 355 19.23 0.54 -6.46
N ARG A 356 20.29 -0.26 -6.27
CA ARG A 356 20.22 -1.66 -5.80
C ARG A 356 19.89 -1.81 -4.31
N THR A 357 19.36 -0.77 -3.68
CA THR A 357 18.89 -0.79 -2.29
C THR A 357 17.44 -1.24 -2.16
N ALA A 358 16.67 -1.26 -3.25
CA ALA A 358 15.31 -1.78 -3.24
C ALA A 358 15.35 -3.29 -2.96
N ARG A 359 14.60 -3.74 -1.94
CA ARG A 359 14.43 -5.15 -1.62
C ARG A 359 13.20 -5.69 -2.31
N GLY A 360 13.30 -6.87 -2.93
CA GLY A 360 12.17 -7.49 -3.60
C GLY A 360 12.55 -8.59 -4.59
N PRO A 361 11.54 -9.20 -5.24
CA PRO A 361 10.12 -9.02 -4.94
C PRO A 361 9.78 -9.58 -3.55
N SER A 362 8.98 -8.86 -2.77
CA SER A 362 8.69 -9.20 -1.37
C SER A 362 7.19 -9.23 -1.06
N MET A 363 6.76 -10.26 -0.36
CA MET A 363 5.38 -10.45 0.10
C MET A 363 5.26 -10.03 1.55
N SER A 364 4.27 -9.20 1.89
CA SER A 364 3.95 -8.87 3.29
C SER A 364 2.88 -9.81 3.83
N ALA A 365 3.26 -11.04 4.11
CA ALA A 365 2.38 -12.12 4.56
C ALA A 365 2.15 -12.10 6.09
N SER A 366 1.27 -12.98 6.57
CA SER A 366 0.93 -13.08 8.00
C SER A 366 2.10 -13.50 8.91
N PRO A 367 2.95 -14.49 8.57
CA PRO A 367 4.15 -14.81 9.39
C PRO A 367 5.21 -13.70 9.34
N GLY A 368 5.26 -12.91 8.27
CA GLY A 368 6.28 -11.87 8.10
C GLY A 368 6.40 -11.38 6.66
N LYS A 369 7.43 -10.58 6.41
CA LYS A 369 7.82 -10.15 5.07
C LYS A 369 8.81 -11.16 4.48
N VAL A 370 8.40 -11.82 3.41
CA VAL A 370 9.19 -12.85 2.71
C VAL A 370 9.68 -12.29 1.38
N GLU A 371 10.97 -12.44 1.08
CA GLU A 371 11.59 -12.03 -0.18
C GLU A 371 11.93 -13.26 -1.02
N VAL A 372 11.61 -13.22 -2.32
CA VAL A 372 12.07 -14.22 -3.29
C VAL A 372 13.50 -13.87 -3.70
N GLN A 373 14.47 -14.68 -3.26
CA GLN A 373 15.88 -14.53 -3.64
C GLN A 373 16.16 -15.05 -5.05
N GLY A 374 15.42 -16.07 -5.48
CA GLY A 374 15.41 -16.52 -6.86
C GLY A 374 14.83 -17.90 -7.09
N VAL A 375 14.95 -18.34 -8.33
CA VAL A 375 14.56 -19.68 -8.78
C VAL A 375 15.84 -20.40 -9.19
N THR A 376 16.08 -21.59 -8.64
CA THR A 376 17.29 -22.38 -8.93
C THR A 376 16.97 -23.87 -8.91
N GLU A 377 17.91 -24.68 -9.43
CA GLU A 377 17.86 -26.13 -9.30
C GLU A 377 18.83 -26.59 -8.21
N ILE A 378 18.36 -27.43 -7.29
CA ILE A 378 19.16 -28.06 -6.22
C ILE A 378 18.88 -29.55 -6.27
N ASN A 379 19.92 -30.37 -6.44
CA ASN A 379 19.81 -31.83 -6.54
C ASN A 379 18.78 -32.32 -7.58
N GLY A 380 18.62 -31.61 -8.70
CA GLY A 380 17.66 -31.94 -9.76
C GLY A 380 16.22 -31.47 -9.50
N GLU A 381 15.95 -30.80 -8.39
CA GLU A 381 14.66 -30.19 -8.08
C GLU A 381 14.71 -28.67 -8.31
N LYS A 382 13.80 -28.16 -9.16
CA LYS A 382 13.61 -26.71 -9.34
C LYS A 382 12.85 -26.15 -8.14
N VAL A 383 13.39 -25.13 -7.49
CA VAL A 383 12.87 -24.56 -6.25
C VAL A 383 12.88 -23.03 -6.27
N PHE A 384 11.98 -22.44 -5.50
CA PHE A 384 12.10 -21.04 -5.05
C PHE A 384 13.03 -20.97 -3.84
N VAL A 385 13.94 -20.01 -3.84
CA VAL A 385 14.78 -19.65 -2.69
C VAL A 385 14.19 -18.40 -2.04
N LEU A 386 13.87 -18.50 -0.76
CA LEU A 386 13.14 -17.46 -0.02
C LEU A 386 13.89 -17.11 1.27
N ARG A 387 13.63 -15.93 1.82
CA ARG A 387 14.06 -15.56 3.18
C ARG A 387 13.05 -14.61 3.83
N PHE A 388 13.00 -14.60 5.15
CA PHE A 388 12.35 -13.49 5.84
C PHE A 388 13.28 -12.27 5.85
N ILE A 389 12.73 -11.13 5.43
CA ILE A 389 13.34 -9.80 5.64
C ILE A 389 12.73 -9.09 6.85
N GLN A 390 11.65 -9.64 7.39
CA GLN A 390 11.09 -9.34 8.71
C GLN A 390 10.17 -10.51 9.13
N GLY A 391 10.21 -10.96 10.38
CA GLY A 391 9.38 -12.04 10.90
C GLY A 391 8.65 -11.67 12.20
N ARG A 392 7.57 -12.38 12.55
CA ARG A 392 6.97 -12.28 13.90
C ARG A 392 7.96 -12.74 14.98
N ASN A 393 8.69 -13.83 14.72
CA ASN A 393 9.92 -14.13 15.44
C ASN A 393 11.13 -13.52 14.68
N PRO A 394 11.93 -12.65 15.33
CA PRO A 394 13.17 -12.11 14.76
C PRO A 394 14.19 -13.17 14.31
N ASP A 395 14.22 -14.36 14.92
CA ASP A 395 15.17 -15.44 14.60
C ASP A 395 14.95 -16.04 13.20
N TRP A 396 13.80 -15.80 12.57
CA TRP A 396 13.53 -16.23 11.20
C TRP A 396 14.24 -15.36 10.16
N ILE A 397 14.66 -14.15 10.53
CA ILE A 397 15.20 -13.15 9.61
C ILE A 397 16.51 -13.63 9.00
N GLN A 398 16.67 -13.46 7.68
CA GLN A 398 17.82 -13.91 6.89
C GLN A 398 18.04 -15.43 6.83
N ARG A 399 17.24 -16.25 7.51
CA ARG A 399 17.29 -17.71 7.35
C ARG A 399 16.71 -18.08 5.98
N PRO A 400 17.49 -18.71 5.07
CA PRO A 400 16.99 -19.17 3.79
C PRO A 400 16.08 -20.39 3.99
N PHE A 401 15.06 -20.49 3.15
CA PHE A 401 14.21 -21.67 3.03
C PHE A 401 13.79 -21.87 1.57
N PHE A 402 13.32 -23.08 1.27
CA PHE A 402 13.07 -23.51 -0.11
C PHE A 402 11.63 -23.97 -0.27
N ALA A 403 11.01 -23.56 -1.36
CA ALA A 403 9.68 -24.04 -1.75
C ALA A 403 9.75 -24.74 -3.11
N LYS A 404 8.90 -25.74 -3.32
CA LYS A 404 8.73 -26.38 -4.62
C LYS A 404 8.42 -25.32 -5.66
N TYR A 405 8.99 -25.47 -6.86
CA TYR A 405 8.64 -24.58 -7.96
C TYR A 405 7.18 -24.79 -8.37
N ASN A 406 6.43 -23.70 -8.38
CA ASN A 406 5.06 -23.61 -8.86
C ASN A 406 4.96 -22.39 -9.79
N PRO A 407 4.75 -22.58 -11.10
CA PRO A 407 4.68 -21.48 -12.07
C PRO A 407 3.44 -20.58 -11.88
N ASP A 408 2.41 -21.06 -11.18
CA ASP A 408 1.16 -20.35 -10.93
C ASP A 408 1.14 -19.67 -9.54
N ALA A 409 2.21 -19.81 -8.76
CA ALA A 409 2.30 -19.18 -7.45
C ALA A 409 2.45 -17.66 -7.60
N THR A 410 1.49 -16.90 -7.09
CA THR A 410 1.53 -15.43 -7.02
C THR A 410 1.63 -14.92 -5.57
N TRP A 411 1.53 -15.82 -4.57
CA TRP A 411 1.62 -15.47 -3.14
C TRP A 411 2.20 -16.60 -2.28
N LEU A 412 2.53 -16.30 -1.01
CA LEU A 412 3.20 -17.22 -0.09
C LEU A 412 2.41 -18.51 0.18
N HIS A 413 1.09 -18.44 0.30
CA HIS A 413 0.27 -19.61 0.60
C HIS A 413 0.04 -20.54 -0.62
N HIS A 414 0.53 -20.16 -1.81
CA HIS A 414 0.57 -21.05 -2.99
C HIS A 414 1.85 -21.93 -3.02
N LEU A 415 2.76 -21.72 -2.07
CA LEU A 415 4.06 -22.38 -2.02
C LEU A 415 4.02 -23.55 -1.05
N GLU A 416 4.65 -24.66 -1.44
CA GLU A 416 4.83 -25.86 -0.61
C GLU A 416 6.31 -26.06 -0.27
N PRO A 417 6.66 -26.67 0.87
CA PRO A 417 8.04 -26.99 1.22
C PRO A 417 8.72 -27.90 0.18
N ALA A 418 9.96 -27.57 -0.19
CA ALA A 418 10.76 -28.37 -1.12
C ALA A 418 11.38 -29.62 -0.46
N PHE A 419 12.01 -30.49 -1.25
CA PHE A 419 12.85 -31.60 -0.78
C PHE A 419 12.13 -32.66 0.07
N GLY A 420 10.80 -32.76 -0.06
CA GLY A 420 10.00 -33.73 0.68
C GLY A 420 9.74 -33.35 2.13
N GLU A 421 10.07 -32.12 2.54
CA GLU A 421 9.68 -31.59 3.85
C GLU A 421 8.15 -31.44 3.95
N GLU A 422 7.60 -31.68 5.14
CA GLU A 422 6.14 -31.56 5.37
C GLU A 422 5.71 -30.13 5.68
N LYS A 423 6.61 -29.32 6.26
CA LYS A 423 6.35 -27.94 6.72
C LYS A 423 7.55 -27.04 6.49
N PHE A 424 7.31 -25.73 6.32
CA PHE A 424 8.38 -24.74 6.45
C PHE A 424 8.83 -24.61 7.90
N PHE A 425 10.09 -24.24 8.11
CA PHE A 425 10.72 -24.17 9.43
C PHE A 425 10.02 -23.25 10.46
N PHE A 426 9.16 -22.34 10.00
CA PHE A 426 8.48 -21.34 10.82
C PHE A 426 7.03 -21.71 11.14
N GLU A 427 6.46 -22.73 10.52
CA GLU A 427 5.00 -22.99 10.57
C GLU A 427 4.50 -23.28 11.98
N ASP A 428 5.09 -24.25 12.68
CA ASP A 428 4.64 -24.64 14.02
C ASP A 428 4.71 -23.48 15.02
N GLU A 429 5.80 -22.69 14.96
CA GLU A 429 5.97 -21.54 15.83
C GLU A 429 5.03 -20.39 15.43
N TYR A 430 4.80 -20.19 14.14
CA TYR A 430 3.82 -19.23 13.66
C TYR A 430 2.40 -19.58 14.09
N GLU A 431 2.01 -20.86 14.02
CA GLU A 431 0.72 -21.37 14.50
C GLU A 431 0.56 -21.09 16.00
N ALA A 432 1.58 -21.40 16.81
CA ALA A 432 1.55 -21.11 18.25
C ALA A 432 1.38 -19.61 18.55
N ILE A 433 2.14 -18.74 17.87
CA ILE A 433 2.00 -17.27 18.00
C ILE A 433 0.61 -16.82 17.58
N ARG A 434 0.05 -17.44 16.54
CA ARG A 434 -1.27 -17.11 16.01
C ARG A 434 -2.37 -17.45 16.99
N ASP A 435 -2.34 -18.65 17.54
CA ASP A 435 -3.35 -19.12 18.48
C ASP A 435 -3.31 -18.27 19.77
N GLU A 436 -2.11 -17.97 20.31
CA GLU A 436 -1.95 -17.07 21.45
C GLU A 436 -2.58 -15.69 21.23
N ARG A 437 -2.38 -15.11 20.03
CA ARG A 437 -2.90 -13.77 19.69
C ARG A 437 -4.41 -13.77 19.47
N ILE A 438 -4.94 -14.82 18.85
CA ILE A 438 -6.39 -14.95 18.61
C ILE A 438 -7.10 -15.15 19.94
N ASP A 439 -6.58 -16.02 20.81
CA ASP A 439 -7.13 -16.26 22.14
C ASP A 439 -7.15 -14.96 22.98
N ALA A 440 -6.05 -14.19 22.96
CA ALA A 440 -5.97 -12.89 23.63
C ALA A 440 -6.94 -11.84 23.09
N ALA A 441 -7.35 -11.94 21.82
CA ALA A 441 -8.31 -11.03 21.18
C ALA A 441 -9.78 -11.45 21.36
N GLN A 442 -10.03 -12.63 21.93
CA GLN A 442 -11.35 -13.21 22.20
C GLN A 442 -11.69 -13.31 23.70
N ALA A 443 -10.67 -13.32 24.56
CA ALA A 443 -10.79 -13.18 26.01
C ALA A 443 -11.21 -11.76 26.39
#